data_AF-A0A2H9Q4B5-F1
#
_entry.id   AF-A0A2H9Q4B5-F1
#
_cell.length_a   1.000
_cell.length_b   1.000
_cell.length_c   1.000
_cell.angle_alpha   90.00
_cell.angle_beta   90.00
_cell.angle_gamma   90.00
#
_symmetry.space_group_name_H-M   'P 1'
#
loop_
_entity.id
_entity.type
_entity.pdbx_description
1 polymer ?
#
loop_
_entity_poly.entity_id
_entity_poly.type
_entity_poly.pdbx_seq_one_letter_code
_entity_poly.pdbx_strand_id
1 'polypeptide(L)' 'MKRFKELSKLGKNDINKKKMEIEMEIIKARVTASKGGKVKIKELKKTLANLKTLNKQNNGDRSKNRVAS' A
#
# COMPACT_ATOMS: atom_id res chain seq x y z
N MET A 1 8.89 -8.08 -7.06
CA MET A 1 8.26 -6.94 -6.35
C MET A 1 7.51 -6.10 -7.38
N LYS A 2 6.18 -5.94 -7.26
CA LYS A 2 5.38 -5.21 -8.26
C LYS A 2 5.84 -3.76 -8.34
N ARG A 3 6.13 -3.28 -9.55
CA ARG A 3 6.64 -1.92 -9.79
C ARG A 3 5.53 -0.92 -9.45
N PHE A 4 5.87 0.24 -8.87
CA PHE A 4 4.90 1.29 -8.50
C PHE A 4 3.87 1.59 -9.62
N LYS A 5 4.32 1.52 -10.89
CA LYS A 5 3.49 1.66 -12.11
C LYS A 5 2.36 0.64 -12.25
N GLU A 6 2.49 -0.55 -11.67
CA GLU A 6 1.42 -1.56 -11.66
C GLU A 6 0.40 -1.25 -10.57
N LEU A 7 0.87 -0.80 -9.40
CA LEU A 7 0.01 -0.42 -8.29
C LEU A 7 -0.80 0.84 -8.60
N SER A 8 -0.26 1.76 -9.40
CA SER A 8 -0.95 2.99 -9.82
C SER A 8 -2.13 2.76 -10.77
N LYS A 9 -2.24 1.57 -11.37
CA LYS A 9 -3.38 1.19 -12.23
C LYS A 9 -4.57 0.63 -11.43
N LEU A 10 -4.41 0.38 -10.14
CA LEU A 10 -5.47 -0.17 -9.30
C LEU A 10 -6.52 0.91 -8.97
N GLY A 11 -7.79 0.52 -9.00
CA GLY A 11 -8.88 1.37 -8.54
C GLY A 11 -8.81 1.62 -7.02
N LYS A 12 -9.50 2.66 -6.54
CA LYS A 12 -9.50 3.05 -5.11
C LYS A 12 -9.86 1.89 -4.17
N ASN A 13 -10.89 1.12 -4.52
CA ASN A 13 -11.34 -0.02 -3.73
C ASN A 13 -10.29 -1.14 -3.74
N ASP A 14 -9.63 -1.35 -4.87
CA ASP A 14 -8.59 -2.37 -5.01
C ASP A 14 -7.31 -1.99 -4.25
N ILE A 15 -6.95 -0.71 -4.24
CA ILE A 15 -5.86 -0.18 -3.41
C ILE A 15 -6.12 -0.45 -1.93
N ASN A 16 -7.35 -0.21 -1.45
CA ASN A 16 -7.71 -0.46 -0.05
C ASN A 16 -7.70 -1.96 0.29
N LYS A 17 -8.25 -2.81 -0.59
CA LYS A 17 -8.18 -4.27 -0.42
C LYS A 17 -6.73 -4.76 -0.37
N LYS A 18 -5.89 -4.29 -1.30
CA LYS A 18 -4.45 -4.62 -1.36
C LYS A 18 -3.72 -4.14 -0.10
N LYS A 19 -4.09 -2.98 0.43
CA LYS A 19 -3.52 -2.44 1.67
C LYS A 19 -3.80 -3.37 2.85
N MET A 20 -5.05 -3.80 3.04
CA MET A 20 -5.43 -4.72 4.13
C MET A 20 -4.72 -6.07 3.99
N GLU A 21 -4.62 -6.60 2.77
CA GLU A 21 -3.88 -7.84 2.47
C GLU A 21 -2.41 -7.74 2.90
N ILE A 22 -1.72 -6.66 2.51
CA ILE A 22 -0.32 -6.43 2.88
C ILE A 22 -0.14 -6.23 4.39
N GLU A 23 -1.08 -5.55 5.06
CA GLU A 23 -1.06 -5.39 6.53
C GLU A 23 -1.17 -6.76 7.24
N MET A 24 -2.06 -7.64 6.78
CA MET A 24 -2.19 -9.01 7.30
C MET A 24 -0.94 -9.85 7.05
N GLU A 25 -0.32 -9.74 5.87
CA GLU A 25 0.95 -10.41 5.58
C GLU A 25 2.08 -9.95 6.50
N ILE A 26 2.13 -8.65 6.82
CA ILE A 26 3.11 -8.12 7.78
C ILE A 26 2.88 -8.73 9.16
N ILE A 27 1.64 -8.83 9.62
CA ILE A 27 1.31 -9.42 10.93
C ILE A 27 1.71 -10.89 10.94
N LYS A 28 1.32 -11.67 9.93
CA LYS A 28 1.73 -13.08 9.80
C LYS A 28 3.24 -13.21 9.79
N ALA A 29 3.95 -12.39 8.99
CA ALA A 29 5.40 -12.41 8.92
C ALA A 29 6.06 -12.02 10.24
N ARG A 30 5.47 -11.13 11.05
CA ARG A 30 5.97 -10.80 12.39
C ARG A 30 5.81 -11.95 13.36
N VAL A 31 4.67 -12.63 13.34
CA VAL A 31 4.38 -13.77 14.22
C VAL A 31 5.26 -14.98 13.86
N THR A 32 5.57 -15.18 12.58
CA THR A 32 6.38 -16.31 12.12
C THR A 32 7.88 -16.02 12.07
N ALA A 33 8.32 -14.76 12.16
CA ALA A 33 9.73 -14.40 12.11
C ALA A 33 10.44 -14.68 13.44
N SER A 34 10.93 -15.91 13.61
CA SER A 34 11.77 -16.27 14.76
C SER A 34 13.14 -15.59 14.69
N LYS A 35 13.86 -15.62 13.55
CA LYS A 35 15.16 -14.91 13.36
C LYS A 35 15.47 -14.40 11.93
N GLY A 36 14.72 -14.79 10.89
CA GLY A 36 15.06 -14.52 9.47
C GLY A 36 14.10 -13.62 8.66
N GLY A 37 12.93 -13.24 9.19
CA GLY A 37 11.87 -12.58 8.40
C GLY A 37 12.03 -11.07 8.14
N LYS A 38 13.11 -10.43 8.62
CA LYS A 38 13.27 -8.96 8.58
C LYS A 38 13.26 -8.38 7.16
N VAL A 39 13.83 -9.09 6.19
CA VAL A 39 13.88 -8.65 4.78
C VAL A 39 12.47 -8.64 4.17
N LYS A 40 11.72 -9.74 4.31
CA LYS A 40 10.33 -9.83 3.83
C LYS A 40 9.44 -8.75 4.45
N ILE A 41 9.57 -8.51 5.76
CA ILE A 41 8.83 -7.43 6.44
C ILE A 41 9.21 -6.06 5.88
N LYS A 42 10.49 -5.80 5.60
CA LYS A 42 10.96 -4.53 5.00
C LYS A 42 10.37 -4.32 3.61
N GLU A 43 10.30 -5.37 2.81
CA GLU A 43 9.70 -5.35 1.48
C GLU A 43 8.19 -5.07 1.52
N LEU A 44 7.47 -5.76 2.40
CA LEU A 44 6.04 -5.55 2.60
C LEU A 44 5.73 -4.11 3.07
N LYS A 45 6.55 -3.56 3.97
CA LYS A 45 6.45 -2.16 4.41
C LYS A 45 6.66 -1.17 3.26
N LYS A 46 7.60 -1.41 2.35
CA LYS A 46 7.80 -0.57 1.15
C LYS A 46 6.57 -0.60 0.25
N THR A 47 6.00 -1.78 0.02
CA THR A 47 4.76 -1.93 -0.75
C THR A 47 3.60 -1.18 -0.10
N LEU A 48 3.47 -1.27 1.22
CA LEU A 48 2.44 -0.55 1.99
C LEU A 48 2.61 0.98 1.89
N ALA A 49 3.84 1.48 1.94
CA ALA A 49 4.13 2.91 1.75
C ALA A 49 3.71 3.40 0.35
N ASN A 50 4.02 2.64 -0.70
CA ASN A 50 3.59 2.95 -2.06
C ASN A 50 2.06 3.00 -2.20
N LEU A 51 1.35 2.04 -1.59
CA LEU A 51 -0.12 2.02 -1.58
C LEU A 51 -0.71 3.22 -0.84
N LYS A 52 -0.11 3.63 0.30
CA LYS A 52 -0.52 4.83 1.03
C LYS A 52 -0.32 6.10 0.19
N THR A 53 0.80 6.22 -0.51
CA THR A 53 1.07 7.34 -1.43
C THR A 53 0.05 7.41 -2.56
N LEU A 54 -0.24 6.28 -3.22
CA LEU A 54 -1.24 6.21 -4.30
C LEU A 54 -2.65 6.56 -3.80
N ASN A 55 -3.03 6.06 -2.62
CA ASN A 55 -4.32 6.41 -2.02
C ASN A 55 -4.39 7.92 -1.69
N LYS A 56 -3.30 8.52 -1.21
CA LYS A 56 -3.22 9.96 -0.97
C LYS A 56 -3.31 10.75 -2.28
N GLN A 57 -2.65 10.32 -3.35
CA GLN A 57 -2.76 10.96 -4.67
C GLN A 57 -4.19 10.91 -5.22
N ASN A 58 -4.84 9.74 -5.17
CA ASN A 58 -6.24 9.57 -5.60
C ASN A 58 -7.27 10.31 -4.72
N ASN A 59 -6.91 10.71 -3.50
CA ASN A 59 -7.75 11.54 -2.62
C ASN A 59 -7.43 13.03 -2.72
N GLY A 60 -6.17 13.40 -2.91
CA GLY A 60 -5.73 14.78 -3.10
C GLY A 60 -6.27 15.40 -4.39
N ASP A 61 -6.43 14.61 -5.44
CA ASP A 61 -7.01 15.05 -6.72
C ASP A 61 -8.47 15.51 -6.55
N ARG A 62 -9.23 14.87 -5.65
CA ARG A 62 -10.61 15.29 -5.32
C ARG A 62 -10.68 16.57 -4.49
N SER A 63 -9.62 16.97 -3.80
CA SER A 63 -9.63 18.21 -3.00
C SER A 63 -9.43 19.46 -3.87
N LYS A 64 -8.63 19.38 -4.93
CA LYS A 64 -8.42 20.48 -5.87
C LYS A 64 -9.66 20.79 -6.70
N ASN A 65 -10.46 19.77 -7.04
CA ASN A 65 -11.68 19.94 -7.82
C ASN A 65 -12.88 20.54 -7.05
N ARG A 66 -12.83 20.65 -5.71
CA ARG A 66 -13.94 21.23 -4.92
C ARG A 66 -13.78 22.72 -4.64
N VAL A 67 -12.59 23.28 -4.84
CA VAL A 67 -12.32 24.71 -4.60
C VAL A 67 -12.55 25.55 -5.87
N ALA A 68 -12.85 24.89 -6.99
CA ALA A 68 -13.06 25.50 -8.31
C ALA A 68 -14.50 25.32 -8.82
N SER A 69 -15.48 25.14 -7.94
CA SER A 69 -16.91 25.03 -8.26
C SER A 69 -17.73 25.97 -7.39
#